data_AF-A0A7Y5B8X5-F1
#
_entry.id   AF-A0A7Y5B8X5-F1
#
_cell.length_a   1.000
_cell.length_b   1.000
_cell.length_c   1.000
_cell.angle_alpha   90.00
_cell.angle_beta   90.00
_cell.angle_gamma   90.00
#
_symmetry.space_group_name_H-M   'P 1'
#
loop_
_entity.id
_entity.type
_entity.pdbx_description
1 polymer ?
#
loop_
_entity_poly.entity_id
_entity_poly.type
_entity_poly.pdbx_seq_one_letter_code
_entity_poly.pdbx_strand_id
1 'polypeptide(L)'
;MQDSTREGNEVFSKKVKAGKRTYFFDVKATRGNDYYITITESKKRPEDGMYVKHKIFLYKEDFNKFMDAFQETVNYVKTDLMPEYNFDEFRHDRVENTSNQE
;
A
#
# COMPACT_ATOMS: atom_id res chain seq x y z
N MET A 1 -10.89 -0.06 20.59
CA MET A 1 -11.66 0.01 19.34
C MET A 1 -11.51 -1.34 18.67
N GLN A 2 -12.63 -1.99 18.42
CA GLN A 2 -12.75 -3.41 18.15
C GLN A 2 -12.29 -3.73 16.72
N ASP A 3 -11.31 -4.63 16.57
CA ASP A 3 -10.85 -5.17 15.28
C ASP A 3 -11.82 -6.26 14.81
N SER A 4 -13.09 -5.88 14.63
CA SER A 4 -14.18 -6.76 14.23
C SER A 4 -14.47 -6.61 12.75
N THR A 5 -13.57 -7.14 11.91
CA THR A 5 -13.89 -7.82 10.63
C THR A 5 -12.58 -8.23 9.93
N ARG A 6 -11.97 -9.36 10.34
CA ARG A 6 -11.16 -10.13 9.37
C ARG A 6 -12.14 -10.83 8.43
N GLU A 7 -12.47 -10.08 7.39
CA GLU A 7 -13.16 -10.47 6.18
C GLU A 7 -12.53 -11.76 5.64
N GLY A 8 -13.27 -12.87 5.63
CA GLY A 8 -12.77 -14.23 5.31
C GLY A 8 -12.27 -14.48 3.88
N ASN A 9 -11.94 -13.42 3.11
CA ASN A 9 -11.48 -13.52 1.73
C ASN A 9 -10.14 -12.80 1.48
N GLU A 10 -9.46 -12.29 2.52
CA GLU A 10 -8.11 -11.72 2.36
C GLU A 10 -7.08 -12.84 2.21
N VAL A 11 -6.38 -12.84 1.08
CA VAL A 11 -5.42 -13.88 0.66
C VAL A 11 -3.98 -13.46 0.98
N PHE A 12 -3.70 -12.16 0.89
CA PHE A 12 -2.39 -11.58 1.16
C PHE A 12 -2.57 -10.12 1.58
N SER A 13 -1.71 -9.63 2.47
CA SER A 13 -1.64 -8.20 2.82
C SER A 13 -0.20 -7.77 2.99
N LYS A 14 0.14 -6.59 2.45
CA LYS A 14 1.41 -5.91 2.67
C LYS A 14 1.16 -4.49 3.17
N LYS A 15 1.77 -4.17 4.31
CA LYS A 15 1.71 -2.85 4.95
C LYS A 15 3.00 -2.08 4.73
N VAL A 16 2.89 -0.81 4.33
CA VAL A 16 4.03 0.11 4.17
C VAL A 16 3.78 1.36 5.01
N LYS A 17 4.61 1.61 6.02
CA LYS A 17 4.56 2.84 6.82
C LYS A 17 5.41 3.93 6.14
N ALA A 18 4.86 5.13 6.00
CA ALA A 18 5.55 6.28 5.40
C ALA A 18 5.20 7.56 6.18
N GLY A 19 5.88 7.79 7.31
CA GLY A 19 5.63 8.93 8.19
C GLY A 19 4.18 8.95 8.71
N LYS A 20 3.41 9.98 8.35
CA LYS A 20 1.99 10.16 8.75
C LYS A 20 1.00 9.34 7.90
N ARG A 21 1.48 8.62 6.89
CA ARG A 21 0.69 7.76 6.00
C ARG A 21 1.03 6.29 6.23
N THR A 22 0.05 5.43 6.05
CA THR A 22 0.24 3.97 5.97
C THR A 22 -0.48 3.46 4.73
N TYR A 23 0.24 2.75 3.87
CA TYR A 23 -0.32 2.09 2.71
C TYR A 23 -0.58 0.61 3.03
N PHE A 24 -1.70 0.10 2.56
CA PHE A 24 -2.08 -1.31 2.65
C PHE A 24 -2.33 -1.81 1.24
N PHE A 25 -1.70 -2.92 0.88
CA PHE A 25 -1.85 -3.62 -0.39
C PHE A 25 -2.42 -5.00 -0.08
N ASP A 26 -3.72 -5.15 -0.25
CA ASP A 26 -4.44 -6.35 0.14
C ASP A 26 -4.92 -7.09 -1.12
N VAL A 27 -4.68 -8.39 -1.21
CA VAL A 27 -5.24 -9.27 -2.24
C VAL A 27 -6.47 -9.94 -1.66
N LYS A 28 -7.60 -9.83 -2.36
CA LYS A 28 -8.87 -10.41 -1.92
C LYS A 28 -9.46 -11.33 -2.98
N ALA A 29 -10.03 -12.43 -2.53
CA ALA A 29 -10.77 -13.35 -3.38
C ALA A 29 -12.22 -12.87 -3.59
N THR A 30 -12.74 -13.01 -4.80
CA THR A 30 -14.16 -12.88 -5.10
C THR A 30 -14.86 -14.22 -4.90
N ARG A 31 -16.21 -14.21 -4.86
CA ARG A 31 -17.00 -15.44 -4.82
C ARG A 31 -16.81 -16.33 -6.07
N GLY A 32 -16.31 -15.77 -7.17
CA GLY A 32 -16.06 -16.48 -8.44
C GLY A 32 -14.67 -17.12 -8.55
N ASN A 33 -13.95 -17.29 -7.43
CA ASN A 33 -12.57 -17.78 -7.40
C ASN A 33 -11.60 -16.89 -8.21
N ASP A 34 -11.84 -15.59 -8.16
CA ASP A 34 -11.02 -14.57 -8.82
C ASP A 34 -10.34 -13.68 -7.79
N TYR A 35 -9.36 -12.88 -8.20
CA TYR A 35 -8.60 -12.01 -7.30
C TYR A 35 -8.64 -10.54 -7.72
N TYR A 36 -8.68 -9.65 -6.75
CA TYR A 36 -8.52 -8.21 -6.93
C TYR A 36 -7.63 -7.64 -5.83
N ILE A 37 -7.01 -6.51 -6.12
CA ILE A 37 -6.15 -5.79 -5.17
C ILE A 37 -6.92 -4.60 -4.61
N THR A 38 -6.85 -4.41 -3.30
CA THR A 38 -7.23 -3.15 -2.64
C THR A 38 -5.97 -2.41 -2.22
N ILE A 39 -5.80 -1.18 -2.71
CA ILE A 39 -4.75 -0.28 -2.25
C ILE A 39 -5.41 0.76 -1.36
N THR A 40 -5.05 0.77 -0.08
CA THR A 40 -5.58 1.75 0.88
C THR A 40 -4.46 2.64 1.39
N GLU A 41 -4.62 3.96 1.23
CA GLU A 41 -3.84 4.93 1.97
C GLU A 41 -4.61 5.36 3.22
N SER A 42 -4.02 5.21 4.41
CA SER A 42 -4.51 5.78 5.66
C SER A 42 -3.61 6.94 6.09
N LYS A 43 -4.15 8.16 6.08
CA LYS A 43 -3.44 9.39 6.46
C LYS A 43 -3.96 9.91 7.79
N LYS A 44 -3.05 10.14 8.74
CA LYS A 44 -3.40 10.81 9.99
C LYS A 44 -3.56 12.32 9.75
N ARG A 45 -4.75 12.86 10.00
CA ARG A 45 -5.02 14.30 9.97
C ARG A 45 -4.29 15.00 11.14
N PRO A 46 -3.58 16.10 10.89
CA PRO A 46 -2.87 16.83 11.94
C PRO A 46 -3.80 17.47 12.97
N GLU A 47 -4.99 17.91 12.54
CA GLU A 47 -5.88 18.75 13.36
C GLU A 47 -6.56 17.98 14.49
N ASP A 48 -7.11 16.81 14.18
CA ASP A 48 -7.95 16.02 15.08
C ASP A 48 -7.35 14.63 15.37
N GLY A 49 -6.22 14.28 14.76
CA GLY A 49 -5.59 12.97 14.88
C GLY A 49 -6.37 11.83 14.24
N MET A 50 -7.48 12.12 13.54
CA MET A 50 -8.31 11.12 12.87
C MET A 50 -7.61 10.59 11.62
N TYR A 51 -7.93 9.35 11.23
CA TYR A 51 -7.40 8.75 10.02
C TYR A 51 -8.39 8.89 8.87
N VAL A 52 -7.93 9.44 7.75
CA VAL A 52 -8.67 9.45 6.48
C VAL A 52 -8.14 8.32 5.62
N LYS A 53 -9.05 7.48 5.11
CA LYS A 53 -8.70 6.36 4.23
C LYS A 53 -9.10 6.68 2.80
N HIS A 54 -8.16 6.59 1.88
CA HIS A 54 -8.40 6.57 0.44
C HIS A 54 -8.20 5.15 -0.06
N LYS A 55 -9.18 4.60 -0.79
CA LYS A 55 -9.18 3.20 -1.21
C LYS A 55 -9.37 3.10 -2.71
N ILE A 56 -8.51 2.31 -3.35
CA ILE A 56 -8.59 1.96 -4.77
C ILE A 56 -8.83 0.46 -4.85
N PHE A 57 -9.75 0.06 -5.72
CA PHE A 57 -9.97 -1.32 -6.12
C PHE A 57 -9.37 -1.51 -7.51
N LEU A 58 -8.52 -2.51 -7.66
CA LEU A 58 -7.87 -2.85 -8.91
C LEU A 58 -8.21 -4.30 -9.25
N TYR A 59 -8.81 -4.52 -10.41
CA TYR A 59 -9.20 -5.84 -10.90
C TYR A 59 -8.16 -6.40 -11.87
N LYS A 60 -8.12 -7.72 -12.02
CA LYS A 60 -7.04 -8.44 -12.72
C LYS A 60 -6.83 -7.99 -14.17
N GLU A 61 -7.90 -7.61 -14.86
CA GLU A 61 -7.89 -7.15 -16.24
C GLU A 61 -7.07 -5.87 -16.46
N ASP A 62 -6.87 -5.10 -15.39
CA ASP A 62 -6.18 -3.81 -15.41
C ASP A 62 -4.79 -3.88 -14.76
N PHE A 63 -4.37 -5.02 -14.20
CA PHE A 63 -3.10 -5.13 -13.46
C PHE A 63 -1.89 -4.67 -14.28
N ASN A 64 -1.76 -5.15 -15.51
CA ASN A 64 -0.62 -4.82 -16.35
C ASN A 64 -0.64 -3.34 -16.74
N LYS A 65 -1.78 -2.83 -17.22
CA LYS A 65 -1.93 -1.42 -17.61
C LYS A 65 -1.62 -0.47 -16.45
N PHE A 66 -2.10 -0.80 -15.25
CA PHE A 66 -1.84 -0.01 -14.06
C PHE A 66 -0.37 -0.07 -13.65
N MET A 67 0.24 -1.26 -13.65
CA MET A 67 1.65 -1.45 -13.28
C MET A 67 2.58 -0.73 -14.26
N ASP A 68 2.33 -0.85 -15.56
CA ASP A 68 3.12 -0.19 -16.61
C ASP A 68 3.08 1.33 -16.43
N ALA A 69 1.87 1.91 -16.33
CA ALA A 69 1.71 3.34 -16.13
C ALA A 69 2.33 3.84 -14.82
N PHE A 70 2.19 3.06 -13.74
CA PHE A 70 2.77 3.39 -12.45
C PHE A 70 4.31 3.36 -12.51
N GLN A 71 4.88 2.32 -13.09
CA GLN A 71 6.33 2.17 -13.24
C GLN A 71 6.93 3.23 -14.15
N GLU A 72 6.29 3.51 -15.29
CA GLU A 72 6.70 4.57 -16.22
C GLU A 72 6.72 5.93 -15.51
N THR A 73 5.65 6.26 -14.78
CA THR A 73 5.54 7.53 -14.04
C THR A 73 6.63 7.65 -12.97
N VAL A 74 6.87 6.57 -12.20
CA VAL A 74 7.93 6.56 -11.17
C VAL A 74 9.30 6.70 -11.82
N ASN A 75 9.54 6.02 -12.94
CA ASN A 75 10.80 6.11 -13.66
C ASN A 75 11.05 7.52 -14.17
N TYR A 76 10.07 8.14 -14.84
CA TYR A 76 10.18 9.52 -15.33
C TYR A 76 10.58 10.51 -14.22
N VAL A 77 10.01 10.37 -13.01
CA VAL A 77 10.43 11.19 -11.87
C VAL A 77 11.89 10.95 -11.50
N LYS A 78 12.32 9.68 -11.45
CA LYS A 78 13.68 9.30 -11.03
C LYS A 78 14.75 9.63 -12.08
N THR A 79 14.44 9.49 -13.37
CA THR A 79 15.42 9.62 -14.45
C THR A 79 15.45 11.00 -15.06
N ASP A 80 14.28 11.63 -15.24
CA ASP A 80 14.17 12.87 -16.01
C ASP A 80 14.01 14.09 -15.10
N LEU A 81 13.25 13.98 -14.01
CA LEU A 81 12.99 15.12 -13.12
C LEU A 81 14.00 15.24 -11.97
N MET A 82 14.46 14.12 -11.43
CA MET A 82 15.35 14.08 -10.25
C MET A 82 16.49 13.06 -10.37
N PRO A 83 17.31 13.12 -11.45
CA PRO A 83 18.36 12.12 -11.70
C PRO A 83 19.43 12.04 -10.61
N GLU A 84 19.77 13.18 -9.99
CA GLU A 84 20.83 13.26 -8.98
C GLU A 84 20.30 12.99 -7.55
N TYR A 85 19.01 12.74 -7.39
CA TYR A 85 18.42 12.54 -6.06
C TYR A 85 18.53 11.09 -5.62
N ASN A 86 19.09 10.85 -4.42
CA ASN A 86 19.26 9.51 -3.88
C ASN A 86 17.96 9.00 -3.23
N PHE A 87 17.07 8.42 -4.03
CA PHE A 87 15.83 7.82 -3.51
C PHE A 87 16.06 6.58 -2.64
N ASP A 88 17.24 5.94 -2.71
CA ASP A 88 17.55 4.77 -1.88
C ASP A 88 17.76 5.13 -0.40
N GLU A 89 17.96 6.42 -0.06
CA GLU A 89 18.04 6.88 1.33
C GLU A 89 16.77 6.56 2.15
N PHE A 90 15.62 6.42 1.47
CA PHE A 90 14.34 6.07 2.09
C PHE A 90 14.08 4.57 2.18
N ARG A 91 14.99 3.73 1.67
CA ARG A 91 14.95 2.28 1.90
C ARG A 91 15.49 1.98 3.29
N HIS A 92 14.87 2.57 4.31
CA HIS A 92 15.13 2.18 5.69
C HIS A 92 14.46 0.83 5.92
N ASP A 93 15.26 -0.24 5.86
CA ASP A 93 14.91 -1.56 6.38
C ASP A 93 14.68 -1.43 7.90
N ARG A 94 13.44 -1.12 8.30
CA ARG A 94 12.98 -1.48 9.63
C ARG A 94 12.74 -2.99 9.64
N VAL A 95 13.82 -3.73 9.81
CA VAL A 95 13.78 -4.96 10.60
C VAL A 95 13.51 -4.52 12.05
N GLU A 96 12.27 -4.12 12.35
CA GLU A 96 11.80 -3.93 13.72
C GLU A 96 10.99 -5.18 14.11
N ASN A 97 11.70 -6.11 14.77
CA ASN A 97 11.23 -7.04 15.79
C ASN A 97 9.83 -7.64 15.62
N THR A 98 9.76 -8.75 14.89
CA THR A 98 8.83 -9.83 15.23
C THR A 98 9.41 -10.57 16.45
N SER A 99 9.26 -9.98 17.64
CA SER A 99 9.52 -10.68 18.90
C SER A 99 8.52 -10.22 19.94
N ASN A 100 7.56 -11.11 20.18
CA ASN A 100 6.70 -11.30 21.35
C ASN A 100 5.80 -10.14 21.80
N GLN A 101 4.49 -10.40 21.82
CA GLN A 101 3.85 -10.79 23.09
C GLN A 101 2.53 -11.52 22.82
N GLU A 102 2.29 -12.47 23.71
CA GLU A 102 1.14 -13.36 23.90
C GLU A 102 -0.22 -12.65 23.90
#